data_AF-A0A0C2G128-F1
#
_entry.id   AF-A0A0C2G128-F1
#
_cell.length_a   1.000
_cell.length_b   1.000
_cell.length_c   1.000
_cell.angle_alpha   90.00
_cell.angle_beta   90.00
_cell.angle_gamma   90.00
#
_symmetry.space_group_name_H-M   'P 1'
#
loop_
_entity.id
_entity.type
_entity.pdbx_description
1 polymer ?
#
loop_
_entity_poly.entity_id
_entity_poly.type
_entity_poly.pdbx_seq_one_letter_code
_entity_poly.pdbx_strand_id
1 'polypeptide(L)' 'MAHTRLASNGPVNAEQLKTHTLNCCHPSEYDTIKIVYLNQKNQMTVAKLDGMTARKCACS' A
#
# COMPACT_ATOMS: atom_id res chain seq x y z
N MET A 1 7.35 -9.36 7.53
CA MET A 1 6.61 -10.64 7.52
C MET A 1 5.35 -10.40 6.70
N ALA A 2 5.24 -10.98 5.51
CA ALA A 2 4.02 -10.96 4.71
C ALA A 2 3.16 -12.14 5.15
N HIS A 3 2.00 -11.88 5.74
CA HIS A 3 1.11 -12.92 6.25
C HIS A 3 -0.10 -13.10 5.33
N THR A 4 0.16 -13.64 4.14
CA THR A 4 -0.89 -14.37 3.42
C THR A 4 -0.31 -15.69 2.94
N ARG A 5 -0.10 -16.63 3.86
CA ARG A 5 -0.04 -18.04 3.46
C ARG A 5 -1.46 -18.59 3.47
N LEU A 6 -2.20 -18.32 2.40
CA LEU A 6 -3.21 -19.28 1.93
C LEU A 6 -2.45 -20.41 1.22
N ALA A 7 -1.69 -21.21 1.97
CA ALA A 7 -1.17 -22.48 1.48
C ALA A 7 -2.30 -23.52 1.56
N SER A 8 -3.39 -23.29 0.82
CA SER A 8 -4.42 -24.29 0.60
C SER A 8 -4.44 -24.59 -0.88
N ASN A 9 -4.04 -25.81 -1.25
CA ASN A 9 -4.14 -26.32 -2.62
C ASN A 9 -5.61 -26.71 -2.91
N GLY A 10 -6.55 -25.77 -2.81
CA GLY A 10 -7.97 -26.04 -3.00
C GLY A 10 -8.81 -24.76 -3.20
N PRO A 11 -10.05 -24.89 -3.70
CA PRO A 11 -10.93 -23.74 -3.93
C PRO A 11 -11.30 -23.07 -2.60
N VAL A 12 -11.03 -21.77 -2.50
CA VAL A 12 -11.37 -20.94 -1.34
C VAL A 12 -12.88 -20.65 -1.37
N ASN A 13 -13.62 -21.06 -0.34
CA ASN A 13 -15.05 -20.76 -0.23
C ASN A 13 -15.29 -19.38 0.40
N ALA A 14 -16.47 -18.79 0.15
CA ALA A 14 -16.80 -17.44 0.61
C ALA A 14 -16.92 -17.34 2.14
N GLU A 15 -17.26 -18.43 2.83
CA GLU A 15 -17.27 -18.51 4.29
C GLU A 15 -15.86 -18.40 4.92
N GLN A 16 -14.83 -19.03 4.32
CA GLN A 16 -13.44 -18.95 4.78
C GLN A 16 -12.86 -17.55 4.59
N LEU A 17 -13.35 -16.78 3.62
CA LEU A 17 -12.94 -15.40 3.38
C LEU A 17 -13.54 -14.42 4.40
N LYS A 18 -14.71 -14.73 4.99
CA LYS A 18 -15.38 -13.87 5.98
C LYS A 18 -14.82 -14.00 7.39
N THR A 19 -14.32 -15.18 7.78
CA THR A 19 -13.67 -15.41 9.09
C THR A 19 -12.22 -14.96 9.09
N HIS A 20 -11.60 -14.86 7.92
CA HIS A 20 -10.33 -14.21 7.67
C HIS A 20 -10.55 -12.71 7.47
N THR A 21 -10.87 -11.99 8.55
CA THR A 21 -10.52 -10.56 8.67
C THR A 21 -9.00 -10.50 8.67
N LEU A 22 -8.44 -10.59 7.47
CA LEU A 22 -7.01 -10.67 7.20
C LEU A 22 -6.43 -9.33 7.61
N ASN A 23 -5.69 -9.31 8.71
CA ASN A 23 -4.81 -8.20 9.03
C ASN A 23 -3.85 -8.04 7.85
N CYS A 24 -4.15 -7.12 6.94
CA CYS A 24 -3.41 -6.95 5.71
C CYS A 24 -2.15 -6.16 6.03
N CYS A 25 -1.01 -6.62 5.52
CA CYS A 25 0.23 -5.86 5.64
C CYS A 25 0.13 -4.65 4.70
N HIS A 26 -0.08 -3.46 5.26
CA HIS A 26 -0.11 -2.20 4.52
C HIS A 26 0.91 -1.23 5.13
N PRO A 27 1.38 -0.22 4.38
CA PRO A 27 2.32 0.74 4.95
C PRO A 27 1.63 1.58 6.03
N SER A 28 2.30 1.71 7.18
CA SER A 28 1.84 2.47 8.35
C SER A 28 2.55 3.82 8.49
N GLU A 29 3.72 3.97 7.87
CA GLU A 29 4.51 5.19 7.88
C GLU A 29 4.98 5.50 6.45
N TYR A 30 4.99 6.78 6.08
CA TYR A 30 5.43 7.26 4.78
C TYR A 30 6.34 8.48 4.91
N ASP A 31 7.34 8.56 4.03
CA ASP A 31 8.18 9.75 3.83
C ASP A 31 7.64 10.63 2.69
N THR A 32 7.94 11.92 2.78
CA THR A 32 7.72 12.93 1.75
C THR A 32 8.81 12.89 0.69
N ILE A 33 8.45 13.04 -0.58
CA ILE A 33 9.40 13.24 -1.68
C ILE A 33 9.23 14.63 -2.31
N LYS A 34 10.31 15.19 -2.86
CA LYS A 34 10.25 16.39 -3.71
C LYS A 34 10.34 15.97 -5.16
N ILE A 35 9.40 16.45 -5.98
CA ILE A 35 9.41 16.22 -7.42
C ILE A 35 9.52 17.54 -8.18
N VAL A 36 10.15 17.48 -9.35
CA VAL A 36 10.10 18.53 -10.36
C VAL A 36 9.31 17.97 -11.53
N TYR A 37 8.22 18.63 -11.93
CA TYR A 37 7.32 18.14 -12.98
C TYR A 37 6.78 19.29 -13.83
N LEU A 38 6.30 18.95 -15.03
CA LEU A 38 5.57 19.87 -15.89
C LEU A 38 4.07 19.78 -15.57
N ASN A 39 3.46 20.88 -15.16
CA ASN A 39 2.03 20.91 -14.83
C ASN A 39 1.15 21.05 -16.10
N GLN A 40 -0.17 20.96 -15.94
CA GLN A 40 -1.14 21.06 -17.05
C GLN A 40 -1.12 22.41 -17.79
N LYS A 41 -0.51 23.45 -17.20
CA LYS A 41 -0.30 24.76 -17.83
C LYS A 41 1.06 24.86 -18.53
N ASN A 42 1.75 23.73 -18.73
CA ASN A 42 3.11 23.64 -19.28
C ASN A 42 4.16 24.43 -18.49
N GLN A 43 4.01 24.52 -17.16
CA GLN A 43 4.96 25.20 -16.29
C GLN A 43 5.76 24.20 -15.46
N MET A 44 7.08 24.40 -15.39
CA MET A 44 7.95 23.62 -14.51
C MET A 44 7.65 23.97 -13.05
N THR A 45 7.26 22.97 -12.26
CA THR A 45 6.82 23.14 -10.87
C THR A 45 7.62 22.22 -9.95
N VAL A 46 7.95 22.72 -8.76
CA VAL A 46 8.52 21.90 -7.67
C VAL A 46 7.43 21.64 -6.65
N ALA A 47 7.13 20.38 -6.36
CA ALA A 47 6.14 20.00 -5.35
C ALA A 47 6.73 19.04 -4.31
N LYS A 48 6.21 19.10 -3.10
CA LYS A 48 6.41 18.12 -2.04
C LYS A 48 5.19 17.20 -2.01
N LEU A 49 5.40 15.91 -2.18
CA LEU A 49 4.34 14.90 -2.15
C LEU A 49 4.55 13.99 -0.94
N ASP A 50 3.59 14.01 -0.03
CA ASP A 50 3.54 13.12 1.13
C ASP A 50 2.96 11.75 0.72
N GLY A 51 3.28 10.69 1.47
CA GLY A 51 2.68 9.37 1.23
C GLY A 51 3.29 8.56 0.09
N MET A 52 4.35 9.07 -0.55
CA MET A 52 4.91 8.45 -1.77
C MET A 52 5.96 7.36 -1.50
N THR A 53 6.60 7.38 -0.32
CA THR A 53 7.62 6.38 0.04
C THR A 53 7.24 5.69 1.35
N ALA A 54 6.81 4.43 1.28
CA ALA A 54 6.52 3.62 2.46
C ALA A 54 7.79 3.37 3.28
N ARG A 55 7.74 3.64 4.58
CA ARG A 55 8.86 3.47 5.53
C ARG A 55 8.72 2.27 6.44
N LYS A 56 7.50 1.99 6.89
CA LYS A 56 7.17 0.83 7.70
C LYS A 56 5.83 0.27 7.27
N CYS A 57 5.64 -1.03 7.48
CA CYS A 57 4.37 -1.70 7.29
C CYS A 57 3.86 -2.25 8.61
N ALA A 58 2.53 -2.25 8.78
CA ALA A 58 1.82 -2.86 9.89
C ALA A 58 0.70 -3.76 9.34
N CYS A 59 0.20 -4.68 10.17
CA CYS A 59 -0.94 -5.53 9.82
C CYS A 59 -2.19 -4.98 10.51
N SER A 60 -3.22 -4.61 9.74
CA SER A 60 -4.52 -4.12 10.24
C SER A 60 -5.70 -4.71 9.49
#